data_AF-A0AAZ3SGA7-F1
#
_entry.id   AF-A0AAZ3SGA7-F1
#
_cell.length_a   1.000
_cell.length_b   1.000
_cell.length_c   1.000
_cell.angle_alpha   90.00
_cell.angle_beta   90.00
_cell.angle_gamma   90.00
#
_symmetry.space_group_name_H-M   'P 1'
#
loop_
_entity.id
_entity.type
_entity.pdbx_description
1 polymer ?
#
loop_
_entity_poly.entity_id
_entity_poly.type
_entity_poly.pdbx_seq_one_letter_code
_entity_poly.pdbx_strand_id
1 'polypeptide(L)'
;MMSPVLCMSFLALVLSGGAWAFPPIGDGASTHVSITEKAVLQKVTEVCRAIAESEGRDFTPTGNSAEELVQACLGPKATGEVSAVKFKSALNEIYIQNGQVDRDFVNSPAHHFNSEAFALGRRLITDGVASIKANVQRENFLAARETLGRVLHTLQDFYSHSNWVDLGYTEPYANLIRPDLPLENLADVKTPTCSDCANGGSVPTPSCLTSLMRRNSPLGTWGSCPQLSLEVSVVMAVQLT
;
A
#
# COMPACT_ATOMS: atom_id res chain seq x y z
N MET A 1 16.60 30.81 19.24
CA MET A 1 16.46 29.81 20.33
C MET A 1 15.00 29.40 20.39
N MET A 2 14.64 28.27 19.78
CA MET A 2 13.26 27.77 19.76
C MET A 2 12.96 27.11 21.11
N SER A 3 11.79 27.44 21.68
CA SER A 3 11.39 27.05 23.03
C SER A 3 11.23 25.52 23.15
N PRO A 4 11.71 24.88 24.23
CA PRO A 4 11.63 23.42 24.43
C PRO A 4 10.19 22.91 24.54
N VAL A 5 9.21 23.80 24.68
CA VAL A 5 7.78 23.46 24.73
C VAL A 5 7.24 23.03 23.36
N LEU A 6 7.74 23.61 22.25
CA LEU A 6 7.30 23.26 20.88
C LEU A 6 7.79 21.88 20.43
N CYS A 7 8.95 21.42 20.91
CA CYS A 7 9.46 20.07 20.63
C CYS A 7 8.63 18.98 21.31
N MET A 8 8.11 19.25 22.50
CA MET A 8 7.25 18.28 23.22
C MET A 8 5.83 18.21 22.64
N SER A 9 5.35 19.27 21.99
CA SER A 9 4.04 19.27 21.31
C SER A 9 4.05 18.43 20.03
N PHE A 10 5.16 18.45 19.28
CA PHE A 10 5.34 17.58 18.10
C PHE A 10 5.50 16.11 18.49
N LEU A 11 6.19 15.83 19.61
CA LEU A 11 6.36 14.47 20.10
C LEU A 11 5.05 13.87 20.64
N ALA A 12 4.17 14.68 21.24
CA ALA A 12 2.85 14.23 21.69
C ALA A 12 1.87 13.94 20.54
N LEU A 13 1.99 14.64 19.40
CA LEU A 13 1.14 14.41 18.23
C LEU A 13 1.53 13.12 17.47
N VAL A 14 2.83 12.76 17.49
CA VAL A 14 3.34 11.48 16.95
C VAL A 14 2.95 10.29 17.85
N LEU A 15 2.68 10.53 19.14
CA LEU A 15 2.38 9.49 20.12
C LEU A 15 0.87 9.30 20.39
N SER A 16 -0.01 10.14 19.86
CA SER A 16 -1.46 9.99 19.98
C SER A 16 -2.10 9.15 18.85
N GLY A 17 -1.35 8.19 18.31
CA GLY A 17 -1.83 7.23 17.31
C GLY A 17 -2.99 6.40 17.86
N GLY A 18 -4.21 6.90 17.67
CA GLY A 18 -5.42 6.13 17.88
C GLY A 18 -5.39 4.90 16.98
N ALA A 19 -5.66 3.73 17.55
CA ALA A 19 -5.82 2.49 16.81
C ALA A 19 -7.07 2.60 15.93
N TRP A 20 -6.90 3.01 14.69
CA TRP A 20 -7.92 2.96 13.66
C TRP A 20 -7.46 1.94 12.62
N ALA A 21 -8.14 0.80 12.59
CA ALA A 21 -8.17 -0.04 11.40
C ALA A 21 -8.65 0.83 10.23
N PHE A 22 -8.03 0.67 9.07
CA PHE A 22 -8.35 1.52 7.92
C PHE A 22 -9.82 1.37 7.55
N PRO A 23 -10.62 2.45 7.58
CA PRO A 23 -11.97 2.39 7.06
C PRO A 23 -11.88 2.14 5.54
N PRO A 24 -12.81 1.38 4.95
CA PRO A 24 -12.75 1.00 3.54
C PRO A 24 -12.86 2.21 2.58
N ILE A 25 -13.38 3.37 3.04
CA ILE A 25 -13.55 4.62 2.28
C ILE A 25 -13.44 5.81 3.26
N GLY A 26 -12.81 6.92 2.85
CA GLY A 26 -12.44 8.10 3.69
C GLY A 26 -13.57 8.66 4.57
N ASP A 27 -13.33 9.34 5.70
CA ASP A 27 -12.43 10.46 5.97
C ASP A 27 -11.83 10.29 7.39
N GLY A 28 -10.51 10.46 7.53
CA GLY A 28 -9.75 10.22 8.77
C GLY A 28 -9.22 8.79 8.92
N ALA A 29 -7.89 8.62 8.80
CA ALA A 29 -7.09 7.38 8.63
C ALA A 29 -6.90 6.92 7.17
N SER A 30 -5.66 6.56 6.80
CA SER A 30 -5.23 6.30 5.42
C SER A 30 -5.81 5.01 4.81
N THR A 31 -6.94 5.05 4.12
CA THR A 31 -7.51 3.87 3.44
C THR A 31 -6.57 3.29 2.36
N HIS A 32 -6.71 2.00 1.99
CA HIS A 32 -5.97 1.40 0.85
C HIS A 32 -6.11 2.24 -0.43
N VAL A 33 -7.29 2.82 -0.65
CA VAL A 33 -7.52 3.72 -1.78
C VAL A 33 -6.69 5.00 -1.66
N SER A 34 -6.66 5.65 -0.48
CA SER A 34 -5.89 6.89 -0.29
C SER A 34 -4.37 6.67 -0.31
N ILE A 35 -3.90 5.51 0.14
CA ILE A 35 -2.49 5.09 0.04
C ILE A 35 -2.14 4.88 -1.44
N THR A 36 -3.00 4.18 -2.17
CA THR A 36 -2.87 3.98 -3.62
C THR A 36 -2.82 5.30 -4.37
N GLU A 37 -3.70 6.25 -4.04
CA GLU A 37 -3.71 7.58 -4.66
C GLU A 37 -2.39 8.32 -4.45
N LYS A 38 -1.91 8.39 -3.20
CA LYS A 38 -0.62 9.03 -2.89
C LYS A 38 0.54 8.36 -3.64
N ALA A 39 0.60 7.02 -3.63
CA ALA A 39 1.64 6.25 -4.29
C ALA A 39 1.67 6.49 -5.81
N VAL A 40 0.51 6.40 -6.46
CA VAL A 40 0.40 6.58 -7.90
C VAL A 40 0.76 8.01 -8.31
N LEU A 41 0.28 9.03 -7.58
CA LEU A 41 0.63 10.42 -7.88
C LEU A 41 2.11 10.72 -7.66
N GLN A 42 2.72 10.14 -6.62
CA GLN A 42 4.16 10.23 -6.41
C GLN A 42 4.92 9.60 -7.60
N LYS A 43 4.53 8.40 -8.02
CA LYS A 43 5.20 7.73 -9.14
C LYS A 43 5.03 8.48 -10.47
N VAL A 44 3.84 9.03 -10.71
CA VAL A 44 3.58 9.90 -11.86
C VAL A 44 4.50 11.13 -11.82
N THR A 45 4.66 11.74 -10.65
CA THR A 45 5.57 12.89 -10.47
C THR A 45 7.02 12.52 -10.83
N GLU A 46 7.50 11.36 -10.36
CA GLU A 46 8.85 10.86 -10.67
C GLU A 46 9.04 10.62 -12.17
N VAL A 47 8.09 9.94 -12.82
CA VAL A 47 8.14 9.64 -14.25
C VAL A 47 8.06 10.92 -15.09
N CYS A 48 7.17 11.84 -14.75
CA CYS A 48 7.01 13.10 -15.45
C CYS A 48 8.24 14.00 -15.33
N ARG A 49 8.90 14.01 -14.16
CA ARG A 49 10.19 14.68 -13.98
C ARG A 49 11.24 14.08 -14.92
N ALA A 50 11.38 12.75 -14.95
CA ALA A 50 12.35 12.08 -15.80
C ALA A 50 12.10 12.33 -17.30
N ILE A 51 10.84 12.35 -17.74
CA ILE A 51 10.47 12.69 -19.11
C ILE A 51 10.86 14.14 -19.43
N ALA A 52 10.48 15.10 -18.59
CA ALA A 52 10.79 16.50 -18.81
C ALA A 52 12.31 16.75 -18.87
N GLU A 53 13.08 16.13 -17.96
CA GLU A 53 14.54 16.16 -17.98
C GLU A 53 15.11 15.62 -19.28
N SER A 54 14.60 14.48 -19.77
CA SER A 54 15.03 13.87 -21.04
C SER A 54 14.74 14.74 -22.26
N GLU A 55 13.71 15.60 -22.18
CA GLU A 55 13.32 16.55 -23.23
C GLU A 55 13.95 17.94 -23.04
N GLY A 56 14.77 18.15 -22.01
CA GLY A 56 15.38 19.44 -21.69
C GLY A 56 14.36 20.51 -21.29
N ARG A 57 13.23 20.10 -20.69
CA ARG A 57 12.18 20.98 -20.16
C ARG A 57 12.21 21.00 -18.63
N ASP A 58 11.89 22.14 -18.05
CA ASP A 58 11.65 22.23 -16.61
C ASP A 58 10.36 21.50 -16.23
N PHE A 59 10.39 20.81 -15.09
CA PHE A 59 9.21 20.19 -14.47
C PHE A 59 8.92 20.84 -13.12
N THR A 60 8.02 21.83 -13.13
CA THR A 60 7.62 22.61 -11.95
C THR A 60 6.11 22.54 -11.74
N PRO A 61 5.58 21.44 -11.20
CA PRO A 61 4.16 21.37 -10.85
C PRO A 61 3.83 22.39 -9.75
N THR A 62 2.68 23.06 -9.86
CA THR A 62 2.21 24.08 -8.89
C THR A 62 1.59 23.48 -7.63
N GLY A 63 1.34 22.17 -7.65
CA GLY A 63 0.75 21.41 -6.56
C GLY A 63 0.80 19.91 -6.85
N ASN A 64 0.14 19.13 -6.00
CA ASN A 64 0.16 17.66 -6.06
C ASN A 64 -1.15 17.07 -6.62
N SER A 65 -2.04 17.91 -7.16
CA SER A 65 -3.27 17.40 -7.78
C SER A 65 -2.96 16.66 -9.08
N ALA A 66 -3.79 15.67 -9.41
CA ALA A 66 -3.66 14.89 -10.63
C ALA A 66 -3.61 15.78 -11.89
N GLU A 67 -4.41 16.85 -11.90
CA GLU A 67 -4.45 17.81 -13.00
C GLU A 67 -3.19 18.64 -13.14
N GLU A 68 -2.70 19.21 -12.06
CA GLU A 68 -1.46 20.01 -12.09
C GLU A 68 -0.29 19.15 -12.54
N LEU A 69 -0.20 17.92 -12.02
CA LEU A 69 0.86 16.98 -12.38
C LEU A 69 0.81 16.60 -13.85
N VAL A 70 -0.36 16.22 -14.40
CA VAL A 70 -0.45 15.83 -15.81
C VAL A 70 -0.21 17.01 -16.75
N GLN A 71 -0.66 18.22 -16.40
CA GLN A 71 -0.36 19.41 -17.22
C GLN A 71 1.14 19.73 -17.23
N ALA A 72 1.81 19.70 -16.07
CA ALA A 72 3.25 19.89 -15.99
C ALA A 72 4.02 18.81 -16.76
N CYS A 73 3.53 17.57 -16.75
CA CYS A 73 4.12 16.44 -17.45
C CYS A 73 4.10 16.61 -18.98
N LEU A 74 2.91 16.93 -19.51
CA LEU A 74 2.65 17.08 -20.93
C LEU A 74 3.35 18.30 -21.53
N GLY A 75 3.52 19.36 -20.74
CA GLY A 75 4.17 20.59 -21.18
C GLY A 75 3.34 21.40 -22.20
N PRO A 76 3.84 22.58 -22.61
CA PRO A 76 3.06 23.56 -23.38
C PRO A 76 2.78 23.16 -24.84
N LYS A 77 3.43 22.09 -25.33
CA LYS A 77 3.34 21.66 -26.74
C LYS A 77 2.38 20.48 -26.95
N ALA A 78 1.78 19.94 -25.88
CA ALA A 78 0.96 18.75 -25.97
C ALA A 78 -0.35 19.01 -26.74
N THR A 79 -0.58 18.22 -27.77
CA THR A 79 -1.78 18.28 -28.62
C THR A 79 -2.91 17.45 -28.03
N GLY A 80 -3.49 17.86 -26.90
CA GLY A 80 -4.84 17.49 -26.42
C GLY A 80 -5.23 16.00 -26.21
N GLU A 81 -4.38 15.02 -26.52
CA GLU A 81 -4.74 13.59 -26.47
C GLU A 81 -5.07 13.12 -25.05
N VAL A 82 -4.32 13.62 -24.06
CA VAL A 82 -4.51 13.37 -22.64
C VAL A 82 -4.99 14.66 -21.96
N SER A 83 -6.28 14.70 -21.61
CA SER A 83 -6.83 15.78 -20.79
C SER A 83 -6.72 15.42 -19.30
N ALA A 84 -6.75 16.45 -18.45
CA ALA A 84 -6.90 16.30 -17.01
C ALA A 84 -8.05 15.34 -16.64
N VAL A 85 -9.18 15.44 -17.35
CA VAL A 85 -10.36 14.58 -17.14
C VAL A 85 -10.06 13.11 -17.46
N LYS A 86 -9.41 12.83 -18.60
CA LYS A 86 -9.03 11.45 -18.97
C LYS A 86 -8.04 10.85 -17.97
N PHE A 87 -7.08 11.65 -17.51
CA PHE A 87 -6.12 11.22 -16.51
C PHE A 87 -6.80 10.87 -15.18
N LYS A 88 -7.70 11.73 -14.69
CA LYS A 88 -8.52 11.43 -13.50
C LYS A 88 -9.37 10.18 -13.67
N SER A 89 -9.96 9.96 -14.85
CA SER A 89 -10.70 8.73 -15.14
C SER A 89 -9.81 7.49 -15.02
N ALA A 90 -8.60 7.55 -15.58
CA ALA A 90 -7.63 6.47 -15.49
C ALA A 90 -7.22 6.16 -14.03
N LEU A 91 -7.01 7.20 -13.20
CA LEU A 91 -6.74 7.01 -11.77
C LEU A 91 -7.94 6.36 -11.05
N ASN A 92 -9.16 6.82 -11.32
CA ASN A 92 -10.37 6.26 -10.74
C ASN A 92 -10.56 4.77 -11.09
N GLU A 93 -10.19 4.33 -12.29
CA GLU A 93 -10.23 2.91 -12.66
C GLU A 93 -9.34 2.06 -11.73
N ILE A 94 -8.16 2.57 -11.36
CA ILE A 94 -7.26 1.90 -10.39
C ILE A 94 -7.90 1.89 -9.00
N TYR A 95 -8.38 3.04 -8.54
CA TYR A 95 -8.91 3.22 -7.18
C TYR A 95 -10.19 2.40 -6.95
N ILE A 96 -11.09 2.39 -7.93
CA ILE A 96 -12.32 1.59 -7.88
C ILE A 96 -11.95 0.10 -7.79
N GLN A 97 -11.04 -0.37 -8.63
CA GLN A 97 -10.65 -1.79 -8.62
C GLN A 97 -9.85 -2.17 -7.38
N ASN A 98 -9.14 -1.23 -6.77
CA ASN A 98 -8.52 -1.41 -5.46
C ASN A 98 -9.58 -1.68 -4.38
N GLY A 99 -10.58 -0.81 -4.24
CA GLY A 99 -11.64 -0.98 -3.24
C GLY A 99 -12.60 -2.13 -3.55
N GLN A 100 -12.78 -2.50 -4.82
CA GLN A 100 -13.68 -3.61 -5.19
C GLN A 100 -13.19 -4.98 -4.73
N VAL A 101 -11.90 -5.14 -4.39
CA VAL A 101 -11.41 -6.44 -3.90
C VAL A 101 -12.12 -6.85 -2.61
N ASP A 102 -12.34 -5.93 -1.66
CA ASP A 102 -13.09 -6.20 -0.43
C ASP A 102 -14.52 -6.70 -0.68
N ARG A 103 -15.15 -6.23 -1.77
CA ARG A 103 -16.51 -6.60 -2.15
C ARG A 103 -16.54 -7.93 -2.90
N ASP A 104 -15.72 -8.05 -3.93
CA ASP A 104 -15.78 -9.15 -4.90
C ASP A 104 -15.06 -10.41 -4.37
N PHE A 105 -14.12 -10.23 -3.44
CA PHE A 105 -13.29 -11.29 -2.88
C PHE A 105 -13.37 -11.37 -1.35
N VAL A 106 -14.47 -10.87 -0.75
CA VAL A 106 -14.70 -10.79 0.70
C VAL A 106 -14.29 -12.03 1.51
N ASN A 107 -14.46 -13.24 0.95
CA ASN A 107 -14.15 -14.51 1.62
C ASN A 107 -12.91 -15.21 1.04
N SER A 108 -12.01 -14.49 0.38
CA SER A 108 -10.83 -15.06 -0.29
C SER A 108 -9.56 -14.81 0.53
N PRO A 109 -9.04 -15.83 1.26
CA PRO A 109 -7.83 -15.67 2.06
C PRO A 109 -6.62 -15.21 1.24
N ALA A 110 -6.52 -15.63 -0.02
CA ALA A 110 -5.40 -15.27 -0.89
C ALA A 110 -5.40 -13.78 -1.28
N HIS A 111 -6.58 -13.19 -1.53
CA HIS A 111 -6.70 -11.78 -1.93
C HIS A 111 -6.41 -10.85 -0.74
N HIS A 112 -6.70 -11.35 0.47
CA HIS A 112 -6.59 -10.59 1.71
C HIS A 112 -5.40 -11.00 2.59
N PHE A 113 -4.48 -11.84 2.11
CA PHE A 113 -3.38 -12.39 2.92
C PHE A 113 -3.82 -12.88 4.31
N ASN A 114 -4.91 -13.64 4.35
CA ASN A 114 -5.43 -14.27 5.55
C ASN A 114 -5.10 -15.77 5.59
N SER A 115 -5.22 -16.36 6.78
CA SER A 115 -5.13 -17.81 6.99
C SER A 115 -3.85 -18.43 6.42
N GLU A 116 -2.72 -17.73 6.54
CA GLU A 116 -1.41 -18.14 6.03
C GLU A 116 -1.37 -18.42 4.51
N ALA A 117 -2.30 -17.86 3.73
CA ALA A 117 -2.41 -18.09 2.28
C ALA A 117 -1.32 -17.37 1.44
N PHE A 118 -0.11 -17.17 1.98
CA PHE A 118 0.96 -16.37 1.36
C PHE A 118 1.34 -16.83 -0.04
N ALA A 119 1.46 -18.14 -0.27
CA ALA A 119 1.83 -18.66 -1.59
C ALA A 119 0.77 -18.35 -2.66
N LEU A 120 -0.51 -18.38 -2.29
CA LEU A 120 -1.62 -18.04 -3.19
C LEU A 120 -1.73 -16.52 -3.38
N GLY A 121 -1.59 -15.73 -2.31
CA GLY A 121 -1.56 -14.26 -2.40
C GLY A 121 -0.41 -13.76 -3.26
N ARG A 122 0.80 -14.31 -3.09
CA ARG A 122 1.95 -14.05 -3.96
C ARG A 122 1.64 -14.38 -5.41
N ARG A 123 1.01 -15.53 -5.69
CA ARG A 123 0.65 -15.90 -7.06
C ARG A 123 -0.27 -14.86 -7.70
N LEU A 124 -1.29 -14.38 -6.99
CA LEU A 124 -2.18 -13.32 -7.49
C LEU A 124 -1.39 -12.05 -7.87
N ILE A 125 -0.43 -11.65 -7.03
CA ILE A 125 0.44 -10.52 -7.31
C ILE A 125 1.29 -10.77 -8.56
N THR A 126 2.00 -11.89 -8.63
CA THR A 126 2.93 -12.17 -9.74
C THR A 126 2.21 -12.36 -11.08
N ASP A 127 1.07 -13.06 -11.08
CA ASP A 127 0.23 -13.25 -12.27
C ASP A 127 -0.39 -11.93 -12.71
N GLY A 128 -0.82 -11.10 -11.74
CA GLY A 128 -1.31 -9.75 -11.98
C GLY A 128 -0.25 -8.86 -12.62
N VAL A 129 0.98 -8.85 -12.11
CA VAL A 129 2.10 -8.08 -12.71
C VAL A 129 2.40 -8.54 -14.13
N ALA A 130 2.40 -9.85 -14.39
CA ALA A 130 2.58 -10.38 -15.75
C ALA A 130 1.43 -9.93 -16.68
N SER A 131 0.18 -9.97 -16.19
CA SER A 131 -1.01 -9.52 -16.91
C SER A 131 -0.97 -8.02 -17.21
N ILE A 132 -0.54 -7.18 -16.27
CA ILE A 132 -0.38 -5.73 -16.48
C ILE A 132 0.59 -5.46 -17.63
N LYS A 133 1.79 -6.07 -17.60
CA LYS A 133 2.80 -5.93 -18.67
C LYS A 133 2.24 -6.38 -20.02
N ALA A 134 1.55 -7.51 -20.04
CA ALA A 134 0.94 -8.08 -21.24
C ALA A 134 -0.19 -7.19 -21.82
N ASN A 135 -0.98 -6.54 -20.97
CA ASN A 135 -2.04 -5.62 -21.38
C ASN A 135 -1.48 -4.29 -21.88
N VAL A 136 -0.44 -3.74 -21.22
CA VAL A 136 0.27 -2.53 -21.69
C VAL A 136 0.86 -2.75 -23.08
N GLN A 137 1.50 -3.89 -23.33
CA GLN A 137 2.06 -4.23 -24.66
C GLN A 137 1.00 -4.34 -25.76
N ARG A 138 -0.25 -4.66 -25.40
CA ARG A 138 -1.40 -4.74 -26.31
C ARG A 138 -2.23 -3.45 -26.33
N GLU A 139 -1.75 -2.38 -25.68
CA GLU A 139 -2.45 -1.11 -25.52
C GLU A 139 -3.83 -1.23 -24.83
N ASN A 140 -4.07 -2.33 -24.12
CA ASN A 140 -5.27 -2.52 -23.31
C ASN A 140 -5.10 -1.86 -21.93
N PHE A 141 -5.02 -0.54 -21.93
CA PHE A 141 -4.69 0.23 -20.73
C PHE A 141 -5.77 0.18 -19.65
N LEU A 142 -7.04 0.00 -20.02
CA LEU A 142 -8.12 -0.20 -19.05
C LEU A 142 -7.88 -1.48 -18.25
N ALA A 143 -7.71 -2.62 -18.91
CA ALA A 143 -7.47 -3.89 -18.21
C ALA A 143 -6.17 -3.87 -17.39
N ALA A 144 -5.14 -3.16 -17.85
CA ALA A 144 -3.91 -2.95 -17.09
C ALA A 144 -4.18 -2.18 -15.78
N ARG A 145 -4.91 -1.06 -15.83
CA ARG A 145 -5.24 -0.25 -14.66
C ARG A 145 -6.16 -0.96 -13.68
N GLU A 146 -7.14 -1.68 -14.20
CA GLU A 146 -8.03 -2.48 -13.35
C GLU A 146 -7.26 -3.58 -12.61
N THR A 147 -6.36 -4.27 -13.32
CA THR A 147 -5.51 -5.31 -12.72
C THR A 147 -4.53 -4.72 -11.71
N LEU A 148 -3.98 -3.54 -12.00
CA LEU A 148 -3.12 -2.81 -11.07
C LEU A 148 -3.85 -2.50 -9.77
N GLY A 149 -5.09 -1.99 -9.83
CA GLY A 149 -5.91 -1.72 -8.64
C GLY A 149 -6.04 -2.94 -7.73
N ARG A 150 -6.38 -4.10 -8.31
CA ARG A 150 -6.52 -5.37 -7.57
C ARG A 150 -5.19 -5.85 -6.97
N VAL A 151 -4.10 -5.80 -7.72
CA VAL A 151 -2.76 -6.17 -7.24
C VAL A 151 -2.33 -5.28 -6.07
N LEU A 152 -2.56 -3.97 -6.18
CA LEU A 152 -2.23 -3.02 -5.11
C LEU A 152 -3.05 -3.30 -3.85
N HIS A 153 -4.31 -3.70 -3.96
CA HIS A 153 -5.10 -4.08 -2.79
C HIS A 153 -4.45 -5.27 -2.08
N THR A 154 -4.21 -6.36 -2.82
CA THR A 154 -3.61 -7.58 -2.26
C THR A 154 -2.21 -7.33 -1.67
N LEU A 155 -1.40 -6.43 -2.27
CA LEU A 155 -0.13 -6.00 -1.67
C LEU A 155 -0.30 -5.23 -0.36
N GLN A 156 -1.30 -4.35 -0.28
CA GLN A 156 -1.57 -3.58 0.94
C GLN A 156 -2.10 -4.49 2.05
N ASP A 157 -2.94 -5.46 1.72
CA ASP A 157 -3.42 -6.50 2.64
C ASP A 157 -2.28 -7.34 3.22
N PHE A 158 -1.22 -7.64 2.44
CA PHE A 158 -0.04 -8.28 3.04
C PHE A 158 0.54 -7.46 4.19
N TYR A 159 0.74 -6.15 3.99
CA TYR A 159 1.38 -5.31 5.00
C TYR A 159 0.45 -4.89 6.14
N SER A 160 -0.86 -5.01 5.98
CA SER A 160 -1.85 -4.74 7.03
C SER A 160 -2.30 -6.00 7.76
N HIS A 161 -2.24 -7.17 7.11
CA HIS A 161 -2.70 -8.46 7.63
C HIS A 161 -1.55 -9.42 7.99
N SER A 162 -0.28 -9.00 7.93
CA SER A 162 0.86 -9.80 8.40
C SER A 162 1.72 -9.10 9.45
N ASN A 163 2.49 -9.89 10.19
CA ASN A 163 3.47 -9.40 11.15
C ASN A 163 4.78 -8.89 10.54
N TRP A 164 4.82 -8.56 9.24
CA TRP A 164 6.06 -8.13 8.58
C TRP A 164 6.70 -6.89 9.23
N VAL A 165 5.93 -5.81 9.40
CA VAL A 165 6.41 -4.58 10.07
C VAL A 165 6.77 -4.85 11.53
N ASP A 166 5.95 -5.68 12.17
CA ASP A 166 6.06 -6.07 13.56
C ASP A 166 7.37 -6.83 13.83
N LEU A 167 7.82 -7.68 12.90
CA LEU A 167 9.13 -8.33 12.94
C LEU A 167 10.32 -7.35 12.83
N GLY A 168 10.06 -6.04 12.70
CA GLY A 168 11.06 -4.99 12.61
C GLY A 168 11.55 -4.73 11.19
N TYR A 169 10.92 -5.33 10.18
CA TYR A 169 11.27 -5.09 8.79
C TYR A 169 10.73 -3.73 8.32
N THR A 170 11.64 -2.88 7.84
CA THR A 170 11.32 -1.57 7.27
C THR A 170 11.37 -1.57 5.75
N GLU A 171 11.98 -2.59 5.15
CA GLU A 171 12.15 -2.71 3.70
C GLU A 171 11.04 -3.55 3.07
N PRO A 172 10.60 -3.24 1.84
CA PRO A 172 9.59 -4.02 1.15
C PRO A 172 10.02 -5.48 0.97
N TYR A 173 9.08 -6.40 1.12
CA TYR A 173 9.35 -7.81 0.91
C TYR A 173 9.40 -8.15 -0.58
N ALA A 174 10.57 -7.98 -1.19
CA ALA A 174 10.79 -8.15 -2.63
C ALA A 174 10.31 -9.50 -3.17
N ASN A 175 10.30 -10.55 -2.33
CA ASN A 175 9.89 -11.90 -2.70
C ASN A 175 8.40 -11.99 -3.06
N LEU A 176 7.57 -11.01 -2.66
CA LEU A 176 6.15 -10.94 -3.06
C LEU A 176 5.94 -10.67 -4.55
N ILE A 177 6.85 -9.92 -5.19
CA ILE A 177 6.76 -9.57 -6.61
C ILE A 177 7.74 -10.35 -7.49
N ARG A 178 8.60 -11.17 -6.87
CA ARG A 178 9.64 -11.97 -7.53
C ARG A 178 9.35 -13.47 -7.41
N PRO A 179 8.72 -14.10 -8.42
CA PRO A 179 8.36 -15.52 -8.35
C PRO A 179 9.58 -16.44 -8.30
N ASP A 180 10.75 -15.95 -8.70
CA ASP A 180 12.04 -16.66 -8.67
C ASP A 180 12.66 -16.75 -7.28
N LEU A 181 12.23 -15.91 -6.32
CA LEU A 181 12.70 -15.95 -4.94
C LEU A 181 11.79 -16.84 -4.08
N PRO A 182 12.31 -17.56 -3.07
CA PRO A 182 11.48 -18.35 -2.16
C PRO A 182 10.67 -17.46 -1.21
N LEU A 183 9.53 -17.95 -0.71
CA LEU A 183 8.92 -17.38 0.50
C LEU A 183 9.55 -18.08 1.71
N GLU A 184 10.23 -17.33 2.56
CA GLU A 184 10.98 -17.86 3.70
C GLU A 184 10.32 -17.52 5.03
N ASN A 185 10.66 -18.31 6.05
CA ASN A 185 10.23 -18.12 7.44
C ASN A 185 8.70 -18.02 7.60
N LEU A 186 7.91 -18.71 6.78
CA LEU A 186 6.45 -18.68 6.90
C LEU A 186 5.95 -19.49 8.11
N ALA A 187 4.91 -19.00 8.75
CA ALA A 187 4.21 -19.72 9.80
C ALA A 187 3.31 -20.81 9.17
N ASP A 188 3.24 -21.97 9.83
CA ASP A 188 2.17 -22.93 9.54
C ASP A 188 0.82 -22.37 10.03
N VAL A 189 -0.28 -22.82 9.42
CA VAL A 189 -1.66 -22.44 9.78
C VAL A 189 -1.98 -22.59 11.28
N LYS A 190 -1.28 -23.51 11.97
CA LYS A 190 -1.46 -23.78 13.40
C LYS A 190 -0.44 -23.09 14.31
N THR A 191 0.53 -22.38 13.74
CA THR A 191 1.61 -21.73 14.48
C THR A 191 1.16 -20.33 14.89
N PRO A 192 0.97 -20.06 16.19
CA PRO A 192 0.60 -18.72 16.63
C PRO A 192 1.78 -17.78 16.44
N THR A 193 1.58 -16.72 15.66
CA THR A 193 2.56 -15.66 15.41
C THR A 193 2.45 -14.48 16.37
N CYS A 194 1.46 -14.54 17.26
CA CYS A 194 1.15 -13.52 18.26
C CYS A 194 0.52 -14.18 19.51
N SER A 195 0.40 -13.43 20.60
CA SER A 195 -0.33 -13.85 21.82
C SER A 195 -1.50 -12.93 22.12
N ASP A 196 -2.48 -13.38 22.91
CA ASP A 196 -3.57 -12.49 23.34
C ASP A 196 -3.08 -11.37 24.28
N CYS A 197 -3.72 -10.20 24.20
CA CYS A 197 -3.50 -9.14 25.20
C CYS A 197 -3.99 -9.62 26.57
N ALA A 198 -3.13 -9.52 27.60
CA ALA A 198 -3.33 -10.11 28.93
C ALA A 198 -4.60 -9.65 29.70
N ASN A 199 -5.34 -8.65 29.21
CA ASN A 199 -6.49 -8.07 29.91
C ASN A 199 -7.85 -8.29 29.21
N GLY A 200 -7.95 -9.18 28.22
CA GLY A 200 -9.25 -9.58 27.64
C GLY A 200 -10.11 -8.44 27.04
N GLY A 201 -9.52 -7.25 26.85
CA GLY A 201 -10.19 -6.10 26.26
C GLY A 201 -10.04 -6.10 24.74
N SER A 202 -11.15 -5.87 24.05
CA SER A 202 -11.28 -5.79 22.58
C SER A 202 -10.67 -4.51 21.96
N VAL A 203 -9.74 -3.83 22.65
CA VAL A 203 -9.19 -2.54 22.21
C VAL A 203 -7.65 -2.58 22.30
N PRO A 204 -6.91 -2.25 21.21
CA PRO A 204 -5.47 -2.10 21.29
C PRO A 204 -5.13 -0.88 22.14
N THR A 205 -4.53 -1.11 23.30
CA THR A 205 -3.89 -0.05 24.09
C THR A 205 -2.38 -0.10 23.82
N PRO A 206 -1.65 1.04 23.92
CA PRO A 206 -0.20 1.07 23.73
C PRO A 206 0.58 0.11 24.66
N SER A 207 -0.03 -0.34 25.75
CA SER A 207 0.51 -1.33 26.68
C SER A 207 0.56 -2.76 26.13
N CYS A 208 -0.06 -3.04 24.97
CA CYS A 208 0.04 -4.34 24.30
C CYS A 208 1.21 -4.41 23.29
N LEU A 209 1.86 -3.30 22.94
CA LEU A 209 2.94 -3.26 21.94
C LEU A 209 4.18 -4.12 22.30
N THR A 210 4.51 -4.23 23.58
CA THR A 210 5.75 -4.91 24.02
C THR A 210 5.60 -6.40 24.29
N SER A 211 4.36 -6.93 24.28
CA SER A 211 4.07 -8.27 24.83
C SER A 211 3.44 -9.25 23.83
N LEU A 212 3.18 -8.84 22.57
CA LEU A 212 2.44 -9.64 21.60
C LEU A 212 3.31 -10.55 20.73
N MET A 213 4.54 -10.12 20.41
CA MET A 213 5.43 -10.90 19.56
C MET A 213 6.25 -11.90 20.37
N ARG A 214 6.13 -13.18 19.99
CA ARG A 214 7.10 -14.16 20.45
C ARG A 214 8.43 -13.83 19.77
N ARG A 215 9.51 -13.68 20.55
CA ARG A 215 10.87 -13.55 20.00
C ARG A 215 11.12 -14.70 19.00
N ASN A 216 11.63 -14.37 17.81
CA ASN A 216 11.85 -15.28 16.68
C ASN A 216 10.56 -15.90 16.08
N SER A 217 9.46 -15.15 16.02
CA SER A 217 8.25 -15.63 15.33
C SER A 217 8.48 -15.75 13.81
N PRO A 218 7.90 -16.77 13.17
CA PRO A 218 7.81 -16.79 11.72
C PRO A 218 6.91 -15.66 11.19
N LEU A 219 7.06 -15.32 9.91
CA LEU A 219 6.16 -14.46 9.15
C LEU A 219 4.80 -15.13 9.05
N GLY A 220 3.77 -14.49 9.56
CA GLY A 220 2.41 -15.01 9.50
C GLY A 220 1.34 -13.92 9.50
N THR A 221 0.10 -14.35 9.31
CA THR A 221 -1.07 -13.49 9.18
C THR A 221 -1.72 -13.19 10.53
N TRP A 222 -2.37 -12.04 10.67
CA TRP A 222 -3.07 -11.61 11.87
C TRP A 222 -4.42 -12.29 12.11
N GLY A 223 -4.79 -13.31 11.31
CA GLY A 223 -5.99 -14.12 11.58
C GLY A 223 -6.04 -14.74 12.99
N SER A 224 -4.95 -14.63 13.75
CA SER A 224 -4.82 -15.04 15.16
C SER A 224 -4.76 -13.90 16.20
N CYS A 225 -4.72 -12.59 15.86
CA CYS A 225 -4.71 -11.46 16.82
C CYS A 225 -5.28 -10.13 16.28
N PRO A 226 -5.71 -9.18 17.16
CA PRO A 226 -6.17 -7.84 16.75
C PRO A 226 -5.05 -6.92 16.22
N GLN A 227 -5.42 -6.05 15.29
CA GLN A 227 -4.57 -5.18 14.45
C GLN A 227 -3.73 -4.12 15.20
N LEU A 228 -2.50 -3.90 14.75
CA LEU A 228 -1.64 -2.75 15.05
C LEU A 228 -1.44 -1.88 13.78
N SER A 229 -1.54 -0.55 13.95
CA SER A 229 -1.48 0.49 12.91
C SER A 229 -0.01 0.85 12.58
N LEU A 230 0.56 0.79 11.36
CA LEU A 230 0.20 1.17 9.96
C LEU A 230 0.57 2.60 9.49
N GLU A 231 1.68 3.17 9.99
CA GLU A 231 2.43 4.20 9.21
C GLU A 231 3.56 3.60 8.34
N VAL A 232 4.11 2.45 8.72
CA VAL A 232 5.26 1.84 8.02
C VAL A 232 4.85 1.15 6.71
N SER A 233 3.65 0.57 6.65
CA SER A 233 3.15 -0.11 5.44
C SER A 233 2.89 0.83 4.26
N VAL A 234 2.64 2.12 4.54
CA VAL A 234 2.46 3.17 3.52
C VAL A 234 3.75 3.40 2.73
N VAL A 235 4.91 3.36 3.40
CA VAL A 235 6.22 3.56 2.76
C VAL A 235 6.59 2.34 1.90
N MET A 236 6.24 1.14 2.38
CA MET A 236 6.71 -0.11 1.80
C MET A 236 5.92 -0.56 0.56
N ALA A 237 4.63 -0.23 0.47
CA ALA A 237 3.84 -0.45 -0.73
C ALA A 237 4.28 0.47 -1.89
N VAL A 238 4.67 1.72 -1.58
CA VAL A 238 5.14 2.72 -2.57
C VAL A 238 6.46 2.30 -3.21
N GLN A 239 7.37 1.69 -2.47
CA GLN A 239 8.71 1.32 -2.95
C GLN A 239 8.73 0.12 -3.92
N LEU A 240 7.63 -0.63 -4.06
CA LEU A 240 7.50 -1.75 -5.01
C LEU A 240 6.84 -1.35 -6.34
N THR A 241 6.40 -0.10 -6.48
CA THR A 241 5.82 0.47 -7.72
C THR A 241 6.79 1.42 -8.42
#